data_AF-A0A3E4Z782-F1
#
_entry.id   AF-A0A3E4Z782-F1
#
_cell.length_a   1.000
_cell.length_b   1.000
_cell.length_c   1.000
_cell.angle_alpha   90.00
_cell.angle_beta   90.00
_cell.angle_gamma   90.00
#
_symmetry.space_group_name_H-M   'P 1'
#
loop_
_entity.id
_entity.type
_entity.pdbx_description
1 polymer ?
#
loop_
_entity_poly.entity_id
_entity_poly.type
_entity_poly.pdbx_seq_one_letter_code
_entity_poly.pdbx_strand_id
1 'polypeptide(L)'
;MKAKVLYTGKIVEVKLNLNSQPTANSGAKSVYEGSDGNTYFDTELDFKNVYPDWQQVRIQSAIAILQGIYSSKDIALHASKTAYNPLESMAELATRQADVLVSELQKSMEL
;
A
#
# COMPACT_ATOMS: atom_id res chain seq x y z
N MET A 1 -1.44 4.71 -14.55
CA MET A 1 -0.82 4.29 -13.26
C MET A 1 0.68 4.18 -13.47
N LYS A 2 1.53 4.09 -12.45
CA LYS A 2 2.96 3.77 -12.65
C LYS A 2 3.25 2.38 -12.12
N ALA A 3 4.21 1.73 -12.75
CA ALA A 3 4.67 0.41 -12.36
C ALA A 3 6.19 0.34 -12.51
N LYS A 4 6.82 -0.51 -11.72
CA LYS A 4 8.24 -0.81 -11.84
C LYS A 4 8.36 -2.01 -12.75
N VAL A 5 9.06 -1.83 -13.85
CA VAL A 5 9.40 -2.91 -14.77
C VAL A 5 10.39 -3.83 -14.05
N LEU A 6 10.03 -5.08 -13.79
CA LEU A 6 10.79 -5.97 -12.91
C LEU A 6 12.22 -6.19 -13.39
N TYR A 7 12.40 -6.39 -14.71
CA TYR A 7 13.70 -6.73 -15.28
C TYR A 7 14.66 -5.54 -15.44
N THR A 8 14.16 -4.30 -15.50
CA THR A 8 15.02 -3.09 -15.59
C THR A 8 15.06 -2.29 -14.29
N GLY A 9 14.09 -2.48 -13.41
CA GLY A 9 13.85 -1.63 -12.24
C GLY A 9 13.34 -0.22 -12.58
N LYS A 10 13.11 0.12 -13.85
CA LYS A 10 12.61 1.44 -14.24
C LYS A 10 11.14 1.61 -13.84
N ILE A 11 10.80 2.80 -13.38
CA ILE A 11 9.40 3.19 -13.14
C ILE A 11 8.88 3.85 -14.41
N VAL A 12 7.78 3.32 -14.95
CA VAL A 12 7.13 3.84 -16.16
C VAL A 12 5.65 4.08 -15.90
N GLU A 13 5.07 5.08 -16.56
CA GLU A 13 3.62 5.22 -16.58
C GLU A 13 3.03 4.17 -17.52
N VAL A 14 2.05 3.43 -17.03
CA VAL A 14 1.36 2.38 -17.78
C VAL A 14 -0.14 2.62 -17.80
N LYS A 15 -0.77 2.20 -18.91
CA LYS A 15 -2.22 2.20 -19.10
C LYS A 15 -2.66 0.81 -19.52
N LEU A 16 -3.73 0.30 -18.90
CA LEU A 16 -4.31 -0.98 -19.29
C LEU A 16 -4.79 -0.91 -20.75
N ASN A 17 -4.33 -1.85 -21.58
CA ASN A 17 -4.74 -1.98 -22.96
C ASN A 17 -5.91 -2.96 -23.07
N LEU A 18 -7.12 -2.43 -23.21
CA LEU A 18 -8.35 -3.22 -23.31
C LEU A 18 -8.52 -3.91 -24.68
N ASN A 19 -7.74 -3.52 -25.68
CA ASN A 19 -7.81 -4.09 -27.04
C ASN A 19 -6.79 -5.22 -27.26
N SER A 20 -5.91 -5.47 -26.29
CA SER A 20 -4.88 -6.51 -26.36
C SER A 20 -5.18 -7.60 -25.35
N GLN A 21 -4.89 -8.84 -25.73
CA GLN A 21 -5.04 -10.01 -24.86
C GLN A 21 -3.66 -10.62 -24.59
N PRO A 22 -3.43 -11.17 -23.39
CA PRO A 22 -2.21 -11.93 -23.11
C PRO A 22 -2.02 -13.07 -24.10
N THR A 23 -0.76 -13.37 -24.43
CA THR A 23 -0.45 -14.52 -25.28
C THR A 23 -0.70 -15.82 -24.52
N ALA A 24 -1.11 -16.87 -25.23
CA ALA A 24 -1.29 -18.20 -24.64
C ALA A 24 0.02 -18.65 -23.96
N ASN A 25 -0.09 -19.17 -22.74
CA ASN A 25 1.01 -19.62 -21.87
C ASN A 25 1.88 -18.53 -21.21
N SER A 26 1.56 -17.24 -21.36
CA SER A 26 2.27 -16.16 -20.65
C SER A 26 2.02 -16.14 -19.12
N GLY A 27 0.91 -16.75 -18.67
CA GLY A 27 0.45 -16.66 -17.28
C GLY A 27 -0.09 -15.27 -16.90
N ALA A 28 -0.06 -14.33 -17.83
CA ALA A 28 -0.51 -12.96 -17.65
C ALA A 28 -2.03 -12.84 -17.78
N LYS A 29 -2.63 -11.95 -16.99
CA LYS A 29 -4.07 -11.64 -17.04
C LYS A 29 -4.35 -10.34 -17.78
N SER A 30 -3.35 -9.48 -17.95
CA SER A 30 -3.56 -8.13 -18.49
C SER A 30 -2.35 -7.63 -19.25
N VAL A 31 -2.61 -6.75 -20.21
CA VAL A 31 -1.60 -6.13 -21.08
C VAL A 31 -1.62 -4.62 -20.86
N TYR A 32 -0.46 -4.01 -20.71
CA TYR A 32 -0.28 -2.59 -20.40
C TYR A 32 0.59 -1.91 -21.45
N GLU A 33 0.20 -0.71 -21.87
CA GLU A 33 1.01 0.18 -22.69
C GLU A 33 1.80 1.13 -21.78
N GLY A 34 3.12 1.12 -21.93
CA GLY A 34 4.04 2.01 -21.23
C GLY A 34 4.24 3.34 -21.96
N SER A 35 4.45 4.41 -21.19
CA SER A 35 4.81 5.74 -21.70
C SER A 35 6.15 5.79 -22.43
N ASP A 36 6.95 4.74 -22.32
CA ASP A 36 8.21 4.53 -23.02
C ASP A 36 8.04 3.85 -24.39
N GLY A 37 6.79 3.58 -24.80
CA GLY A 37 6.46 2.97 -26.09
C GLY A 37 6.49 1.43 -26.07
N ASN A 38 6.79 0.81 -24.93
CA ASN A 38 6.80 -0.64 -24.79
C ASN A 38 5.46 -1.18 -24.29
N THR A 39 5.20 -2.45 -24.55
CA THR A 39 4.04 -3.18 -24.00
C THR A 39 4.53 -4.17 -22.94
N TYR A 40 3.78 -4.28 -21.86
CA TYR A 40 4.13 -5.06 -20.68
C TYR A 40 2.98 -5.97 -20.26
N PHE A 41 3.29 -7.16 -19.75
CA PHE A 41 2.33 -8.00 -19.05
C PHE A 41 2.26 -7.64 -17.56
N ASP A 42 1.13 -7.94 -16.90
CA ASP A 42 0.99 -7.77 -15.44
C ASP A 42 2.06 -8.53 -14.65
N THR A 43 2.53 -9.66 -15.16
CA THR A 43 3.61 -10.47 -14.57
C THR A 43 4.99 -9.82 -14.63
N GLU A 44 5.18 -8.79 -15.47
CA GLU A 44 6.45 -8.08 -15.68
C GLU A 44 6.51 -6.75 -14.90
N LEU A 45 5.40 -6.41 -14.23
CA LEU A 45 5.19 -5.13 -13.58
C LEU A 45 4.98 -5.31 -12.08
N ASP A 46 5.69 -4.51 -11.31
CA ASP A 46 5.49 -4.37 -9.87
C ASP A 46 4.76 -3.06 -9.59
N PHE A 47 3.47 -3.17 -9.34
CA PHE A 47 2.62 -2.06 -8.93
C PHE A 47 2.73 -1.80 -7.42
N LYS A 48 3.02 -2.84 -6.62
CA LYS A 48 2.97 -2.82 -5.15
C LYS A 48 4.08 -1.97 -4.55
N ASN A 49 5.28 -2.02 -5.13
CA ASN A 49 6.43 -1.23 -4.66
C ASN A 49 6.53 0.15 -5.34
N VAL A 50 5.62 0.48 -6.27
CA VAL A 50 5.58 1.79 -6.92
C VAL A 50 4.49 2.68 -6.35
N TYR A 51 3.39 2.09 -5.88
CA TYR A 51 2.31 2.85 -5.27
C TYR A 51 1.63 2.13 -4.11
N PRO A 52 1.30 2.90 -3.06
CA PRO A 52 2.10 3.95 -2.42
C PRO A 52 3.34 3.38 -1.70
N ASP A 53 4.26 4.24 -1.22
CA ASP A 53 5.27 3.82 -0.23
C ASP A 53 4.52 3.37 1.04
N TRP A 54 4.39 2.05 1.20
CA TRP A 54 3.61 1.45 2.27
C TRP A 54 4.18 1.73 3.66
N GLN A 55 5.49 1.93 3.77
CA GLN A 55 6.10 2.33 5.02
C GLN A 55 5.73 3.77 5.36
N GLN A 56 5.74 4.67 4.38
CA GLN A 56 5.28 6.04 4.56
C GLN A 56 3.78 6.11 4.88
N VAL A 57 2.93 5.36 4.18
CA VAL A 57 1.49 5.29 4.47
C VAL A 57 1.26 4.80 5.88
N ARG A 58 1.93 3.71 6.28
CA ARG A 58 1.86 3.18 7.65
C ARG A 58 2.22 4.22 8.69
N ILE A 59 3.32 4.96 8.50
CA ILE A 59 3.76 6.02 9.42
C ILE A 59 2.70 7.12 9.51
N GLN A 60 2.16 7.58 8.38
CA GLN A 60 1.15 8.63 8.34
C GLN A 60 -0.16 8.19 9.01
N SER A 61 -0.60 6.95 8.75
CA SER A 61 -1.78 6.36 9.41
C SER A 61 -1.58 6.26 10.92
N ALA A 62 -0.42 5.78 11.38
CA ALA A 62 -0.11 5.69 12.81
C ALA A 62 -0.12 7.07 13.48
N ILE A 63 0.43 8.10 12.84
CA ILE A 63 0.38 9.49 13.34
C ILE A 63 -1.07 9.97 13.46
N ALA A 64 -1.90 9.78 12.44
CA ALA A 64 -3.30 10.20 12.44
C ALA A 64 -4.12 9.50 13.54
N ILE A 65 -3.92 8.20 13.70
CA ILE A 65 -4.57 7.41 14.77
C ILE A 65 -4.13 7.92 16.14
N LEU A 66 -2.83 8.13 16.33
CA LEU A 66 -2.30 8.61 17.61
C LEU A 66 -2.84 10.01 17.97
N GLN A 67 -2.98 10.90 16.98
CA GLN A 67 -3.66 12.19 17.16
C GLN A 67 -5.13 12.02 17.56
N GLY A 68 -5.84 11.04 16.97
CA GLY A 68 -7.22 10.68 17.36
C GLY A 68 -7.32 10.11 18.78
N ILE A 69 -6.34 9.34 19.23
CA ILE A 69 -6.26 8.85 20.61
C ILE A 69 -6.07 10.04 21.57
N TYR A 70 -5.15 10.95 21.27
CA TYR A 70 -4.87 12.11 22.12
C TYR A 70 -5.98 13.16 22.14
N SER A 71 -6.82 13.24 21.10
CA SER A 71 -7.91 14.21 21.04
C SER A 71 -9.10 13.86 21.95
N SER A 72 -9.15 12.63 22.49
CA SER A 72 -10.21 12.19 23.39
C SER A 72 -9.64 11.63 24.70
N LYS A 73 -9.98 12.27 25.82
CA LYS A 73 -9.55 11.85 27.16
C LYS A 73 -9.99 10.43 27.49
N ASP A 74 -11.20 10.03 27.08
CA ASP A 74 -11.73 8.69 27.36
C ASP A 74 -11.02 7.62 26.54
N ILE A 75 -10.70 7.92 25.27
CA ILE A 75 -9.95 7.01 24.40
C ILE A 75 -8.50 6.92 24.87
N ALA A 76 -7.85 8.03 25.20
CA ALA A 76 -6.51 8.05 25.77
C ALA A 76 -6.44 7.24 27.08
N LEU A 77 -7.44 7.40 27.95
CA LEU A 77 -7.53 6.63 29.19
C LEU A 77 -7.77 5.14 28.92
N HIS A 78 -8.60 4.78 27.93
CA HIS A 78 -8.81 3.39 27.53
C HIS A 78 -7.55 2.77 26.91
N ALA A 79 -6.86 3.48 26.03
CA ALA A 79 -5.66 3.02 25.34
C ALA A 79 -4.45 2.89 26.29
N SER A 80 -4.41 3.66 27.38
CA SER A 80 -3.34 3.62 28.39
C SER A 80 -3.61 2.71 29.58
N LYS A 81 -4.83 2.16 29.71
CA LYS A 81 -5.39 1.64 30.98
C LYS A 81 -4.69 0.40 31.58
N THR A 82 -3.72 -0.21 30.90
CA THR A 82 -3.15 -1.51 31.31
C THR A 82 -1.62 -1.55 31.38
N ALA A 83 -0.92 -0.44 31.13
CA ALA A 83 0.53 -0.48 30.95
C ALA A 83 1.32 0.40 31.91
N TYR A 84 2.52 -0.08 32.26
CA TYR A 84 3.52 0.66 33.04
C TYR A 84 3.98 1.94 32.32
N ASN A 85 3.93 1.96 30.98
CA ASN A 85 4.26 3.11 30.15
C ASN A 85 3.10 3.48 29.20
N PRO A 86 2.20 4.39 29.63
CA PRO A 86 1.02 4.81 28.86
C PRO A 86 1.31 5.27 27.42
N LEU A 87 2.42 5.98 27.20
CA LEU A 87 2.78 6.53 25.89
C LEU A 87 3.16 5.42 24.90
N GLU A 88 3.89 4.42 25.39
CA GLU A 88 4.32 3.27 24.61
C GLU A 88 3.11 2.43 24.17
N SER A 89 2.16 2.16 25.07
CA SER A 89 0.96 1.40 24.72
C SER A 89 0.04 2.12 23.75
N MET A 90 -0.08 3.45 23.84
CA MET A 90 -0.81 4.23 22.84
C MET A 90 -0.13 4.17 21.47
N ALA A 91 1.19 4.24 21.42
CA ALA A 91 1.95 4.10 20.17
C ALA A 91 1.82 2.70 19.56
N GLU A 92 1.88 1.65 20.39
CA GLU A 92 1.66 0.26 19.95
C GLU A 92 0.26 0.05 19.37
N LEU A 93 -0.78 0.57 20.05
CA LEU A 93 -2.16 0.49 19.56
C LEU A 93 -2.31 1.19 18.21
N ALA A 94 -1.77 2.41 18.10
CA ALA A 94 -1.83 3.18 16.85
C ALA A 94 -1.11 2.46 15.71
N THR A 95 0.03 1.85 16.02
CA THR A 95 0.83 1.07 15.07
C THR A 95 0.05 -0.16 14.57
N ARG A 96 -0.57 -0.93 15.46
CA ARG A 96 -1.39 -2.10 15.09
C ARG A 96 -2.59 -1.72 14.24
N GLN A 97 -3.26 -0.61 14.55
CA GLN A 97 -4.38 -0.12 13.75
C GLN A 97 -3.91 0.34 12.35
N ALA A 98 -2.74 0.98 12.27
CA ALA A 98 -2.13 1.34 10.98
C ALA A 98 -1.76 0.09 10.15
N ASP A 99 -1.23 -0.96 10.79
CA ASP A 99 -0.91 -2.24 10.12
C ASP A 99 -2.16 -2.88 9.50
N VAL A 100 -3.29 -2.89 10.24
CA VAL A 100 -4.57 -3.40 9.73
C VAL A 100 -5.06 -2.56 8.55
N LEU A 101 -5.02 -1.23 8.67
CA LEU A 101 -5.44 -0.33 7.59
C LEU A 101 -4.61 -0.53 6.32
N VAL A 102 -3.29 -0.60 6.45
CA VAL A 102 -2.38 -0.84 5.32
C VAL A 102 -2.67 -2.19 4.67
N SER A 103 -2.93 -3.24 5.46
CA SER A 103 -3.29 -4.56 4.91
C SER A 103 -4.58 -4.51 4.10
N GLU A 104 -5.61 -3.83 4.58
CA GLU A 104 -6.88 -3.68 3.85
C GLU A 104 -6.72 -2.84 2.56
N LEU A 105 -5.92 -1.77 2.62
CA LEU A 105 -5.61 -0.95 1.43
C LEU A 105 -4.80 -1.72 0.38
N GLN A 106 -3.87 -2.58 0.82
CA GLN A 106 -3.12 -3.44 -0.11
C GLN A 106 -4.05 -4.44 -0.82
N LYS A 107 -4.99 -5.06 -0.10
CA LYS A 107 -5.95 -6.00 -0.68
C LYS A 107 -6.83 -5.35 -1.75
N SER A 108 -7.29 -4.12 -1.52
CA SER A 108 -8.14 -3.41 -2.49
C SER A 108 -7.41 -3.02 -3.77
N MET A 109 -6.07 -2.99 -3.74
CA MET A 109 -5.20 -2.72 -4.90
C MET A 109 -4.73 -3.99 -5.62
N GLU A 110 -4.94 -5.17 -5.03
CA GLU A 110 -4.65 -6.47 -5.66
C GLU A 110 -5.84 -7.00 -6.51
N LEU A 111 -6.89 -6.16 -6.69
CA LEU A 111 -8.02 -6.33 -7.63
C LEU A 111 -7.74 -5.67 -8.98
#